data_AF-A0A7R9QL04-F1
#
_entry.id   AF-A0A7R9QL04-F1
#
_cell.length_a   1.000
_cell.length_b   1.000
_cell.length_c   1.000
_cell.angle_alpha   90.00
_cell.angle_beta   90.00
_cell.angle_gamma   90.00
#
_symmetry.space_group_name_H-M   'P 1'
#
loop_
_entity.id
_entity.type
_entity.pdbx_description
1 polymer ?
#
loop_
_entity_poly.entity_id
_entity_poly.type
_entity_poly.pdbx_seq_one_letter_code
_entity_poly.pdbx_strand_id
1 'polypeptide(L)'
;MAYGLESCQCRRGPNDPITKSCELCCRLPSKDSTCKSSFEWNSVPYDVPDLNAKAGTPCDNYNGYCDAFQKCREVDPSGPLATLRRLLLSNE
;
A
#
# COMPACT_ATOMS: atom_id res chain seq x y z
N MET A 1 -8.26 10.07 -14.75
CA MET A 1 -7.06 10.26 -13.90
C MET A 1 -7.06 11.69 -13.43
N ALA A 2 -6.92 11.94 -12.12
CA ALA A 2 -6.85 13.29 -11.57
C ALA A 2 -5.41 13.80 -11.61
N TYR A 3 -5.22 15.11 -11.77
CA TYR A 3 -3.91 15.79 -11.72
C TYR A 3 -2.84 15.26 -12.71
N GLY A 4 -3.19 14.42 -13.69
CA GLY A 4 -2.23 13.82 -14.62
C GLY A 4 -1.23 12.85 -13.97
N LEU A 5 -1.52 12.35 -12.76
CA LEU A 5 -0.66 11.43 -12.02
C LEU A 5 -1.12 9.97 -12.18
N GLU A 6 -0.18 9.05 -12.07
CA GLU A 6 -0.44 7.60 -12.06
C GLU A 6 -0.46 7.07 -10.64
N SER A 7 -1.41 6.17 -10.36
CA SER A 7 -1.51 5.51 -9.05
C SER A 7 -0.32 4.58 -8.82
N CYS A 8 0.18 4.54 -7.59
CA CYS A 8 1.20 3.61 -7.13
C CYS A 8 0.96 3.24 -5.65
N GLN A 9 1.70 2.27 -5.12
CA GLN A 9 1.62 1.88 -3.70
C GLN A 9 2.80 2.46 -2.93
N CYS A 10 2.55 3.15 -1.81
CA CYS A 10 3.61 3.55 -0.91
C CYS A 10 4.21 2.35 -0.20
N ARG A 11 5.52 2.42 0.04
CA ARG A 11 6.24 1.47 0.90
C ARG A 11 6.50 2.13 2.24
N ARG A 12 6.23 1.39 3.31
CA ARG A 12 6.52 1.83 4.68
C ARG A 12 7.99 1.55 4.99
N GLY A 13 8.74 2.59 5.34
CA GLY A 13 10.07 2.49 5.93
C GLY A 13 10.03 2.24 7.46
N PRO A 14 11.20 2.00 8.09
CA PRO A 14 11.29 1.71 9.53
C PRO A 14 10.75 2.81 10.43
N ASN A 15 10.89 4.07 10.01
CA ASN A 15 10.49 5.26 10.78
C ASN A 15 9.14 5.83 10.34
N ASP A 16 8.49 5.21 9.36
CA ASP A 16 7.23 5.69 8.82
C ASP A 16 6.04 5.24 9.69
N PRO A 17 4.94 6.03 9.70
CA PRO A 17 3.72 5.64 10.38
C PRO A 17 3.19 4.31 9.81
N ILE A 18 2.49 3.55 10.67
CA ILE A 18 1.86 2.28 10.26
C ILE A 18 0.84 2.45 9.13
N THR A 19 0.33 3.67 8.94
CA THR A 19 -0.63 4.03 7.90
C THR A 19 0.02 4.30 6.54
N LYS A 20 1.36 4.42 6.46
CA LYS A 20 2.08 4.84 5.24
C LYS A 20 1.73 3.99 4.02
N SER A 21 1.67 2.66 4.19
CA SER A 21 1.32 1.73 3.12
C SER A 21 -0.12 1.88 2.61
N CYS A 22 -0.98 2.58 3.34
CA CYS A 22 -2.38 2.85 3.03
C CYS A 22 -2.67 4.34 2.81
N GLU A 23 -1.64 5.17 2.66
CA GLU A 23 -1.81 6.51 2.09
C GLU A 23 -2.15 6.38 0.59
N LEU A 24 -2.91 7.33 0.05
CA LEU A 24 -3.11 7.43 -1.39
C LEU A 24 -1.78 7.89 -2.01
N CYS A 25 -1.21 7.11 -2.93
CA CYS A 25 0.10 7.41 -3.49
C CYS A 25 0.07 7.49 -5.02
N CYS A 26 0.82 8.47 -5.52
CA CYS A 26 0.84 8.85 -6.91
C CYS A 26 2.29 9.08 -7.36
N ARG A 27 2.53 8.88 -8.66
CA ARG A 27 3.78 9.22 -9.32
C ARG A 27 3.51 9.92 -10.65
N LEU A 28 4.53 10.54 -11.21
CA LEU A 28 4.43 11.08 -12.56
C LEU A 28 4.31 9.93 -13.58
N PRO A 29 3.75 10.16 -14.77
CA PRO A 29 3.68 9.12 -15.81
C PRO A 29 5.04 8.66 -16.35
N SER A 30 6.13 9.32 -15.97
CA SER A 30 7.49 8.91 -16.36
C SER A 30 7.93 7.64 -15.62
N LYS A 31 8.63 6.75 -16.34
CA LYS A 31 9.09 5.44 -15.85
C LYS A 31 10.05 5.53 -14.65
N ASP A 32 10.80 6.63 -14.55
CA ASP A 32 11.81 6.85 -13.49
C ASP A 32 11.26 7.67 -12.31
N SER A 33 9.95 7.93 -12.29
CA SER A 33 9.35 8.73 -11.22
C SER A 33 9.16 7.93 -9.94
N THR A 34 9.53 8.54 -8.82
CA THR A 34 9.34 7.97 -7.48
C THR A 34 7.87 8.03 -7.07
N CYS A 35 7.36 6.95 -6.47
CA CYS A 35 6.06 6.95 -5.83
C CYS A 35 6.08 7.82 -4.58
N LYS A 36 5.16 8.78 -4.49
CA LYS A 36 5.04 9.71 -3.36
C LYS A 36 3.64 9.68 -2.79
N SER A 37 3.53 9.90 -1.48
CA SER A 37 2.23 10.03 -0.83
C SER A 37 1.53 11.30 -1.28
N SER A 38 0.20 11.26 -1.37
CA SER A 38 -0.67 12.44 -1.51
C SER A 38 -0.31 13.54 -0.51
N PHE A 39 0.21 13.18 0.66
CA PHE A 39 0.63 14.12 1.70
C PHE A 39 1.81 15.01 1.27
N GLU A 40 2.56 14.55 0.27
CA GLU A 40 3.73 15.23 -0.30
C GLU A 40 3.40 15.95 -1.61
N TRP A 41 2.14 15.91 -2.06
CA TRP A 41 1.68 16.52 -3.32
C TRP A 41 0.91 17.83 -3.11
N ASN A 42 0.85 18.37 -1.89
CA ASN A 42 0.24 19.66 -1.55
C ASN A 42 1.19 20.84 -1.87
N SER A 43 1.68 20.91 -3.10
CA SER A 43 2.53 22.02 -3.54
C SER A 43 2.35 22.32 -5.02
N VAL A 44 2.35 23.62 -5.35
CA VAL A 44 2.21 24.13 -6.72
C VAL A 44 3.15 23.38 -7.67
N PRO A 45 2.67 22.89 -8.83
CA PRO A 45 1.36 23.13 -9.46
C PRO A 45 0.23 22.20 -8.99
N TYR A 46 0.48 21.32 -8.03
CA TYR A 46 -0.47 20.35 -7.55
C TYR A 46 -1.16 20.84 -6.27
N ASP A 47 -2.39 20.38 -6.08
CA ASP A 47 -3.19 20.61 -4.87
C ASP A 47 -3.93 19.31 -4.54
N VAL A 48 -3.14 18.25 -4.37
CA VAL A 48 -3.64 16.90 -4.07
C VAL A 48 -3.81 16.81 -2.57
N PRO A 49 -5.05 16.68 -2.05
CA PRO A 49 -5.27 16.66 -0.61
C PRO A 49 -4.67 15.42 0.07
N ASP A 50 -4.41 15.54 1.37
CA ASP A 50 -3.99 14.44 2.23
C ASP A 50 -5.08 13.36 2.29
N LEU A 51 -4.87 12.26 1.56
CA LEU A 51 -5.85 11.19 1.48
C LEU A 51 -5.23 9.84 1.83
N ASN A 52 -6.02 9.04 2.55
CA ASN A 52 -5.76 7.62 2.69
C ASN A 52 -6.51 6.82 1.62
N ALA A 53 -5.98 5.64 1.31
CA ALA A 53 -6.62 4.68 0.43
C ALA A 53 -7.94 4.18 1.03
N LYS A 54 -8.88 3.76 0.17
CA LYS A 54 -10.12 3.16 0.66
C LYS A 54 -9.83 1.79 1.28
N ALA A 55 -10.62 1.38 2.28
CA ALA A 55 -10.55 0.03 2.80
C ALA A 55 -10.74 -1.00 1.67
N GLY A 56 -9.95 -2.08 1.69
CA GLY A 56 -9.88 -3.08 0.62
C GLY A 56 -8.93 -2.71 -0.53
N THR A 57 -8.26 -1.55 -0.50
CA THR A 57 -7.23 -1.22 -1.50
C THR A 57 -5.99 -2.12 -1.28
N PRO A 58 -5.41 -2.71 -2.33
CA PRO A 58 -4.16 -3.47 -2.22
C PRO A 58 -3.01 -2.60 -1.71
N CYS A 59 -2.21 -3.16 -0.80
CA CYS A 59 -1.03 -2.53 -0.22
C CYS A 59 0.14 -3.52 -0.16
N ASP A 60 1.33 -2.99 0.16
CA ASP A 60 2.57 -3.76 0.25
C ASP A 60 2.85 -4.66 -0.97
N ASN A 61 2.83 -4.06 -2.15
CA ASN A 61 3.03 -4.74 -3.43
C ASN A 61 2.06 -5.92 -3.65
N TYR A 62 0.78 -5.70 -3.35
CA TYR A 62 -0.30 -6.70 -3.46
C TYR A 62 -0.19 -7.89 -2.49
N ASN A 63 0.65 -7.79 -1.45
CA ASN A 63 0.71 -8.79 -0.39
C ASN A 63 -0.29 -8.53 0.75
N GLY A 64 -1.06 -7.45 0.68
CA GLY A 64 -2.06 -7.14 1.68
C GLY A 64 -3.16 -6.20 1.20
N TYR A 65 -4.08 -5.88 2.11
CA TYR A 65 -5.15 -4.92 1.89
C TYR A 65 -5.28 -3.93 3.06
N CYS A 66 -5.64 -2.69 2.74
CA CYS A 66 -5.90 -1.67 3.76
C CYS A 66 -7.20 -1.95 4.50
N ASP A 67 -7.17 -1.96 5.83
CA ASP A 67 -8.36 -2.08 6.67
C ASP A 67 -9.05 -0.72 6.94
N ALA A 68 -10.17 -0.73 7.66
CA ALA A 68 -10.90 0.49 8.02
C ALA A 68 -10.08 1.49 8.85
N PHE A 69 -9.01 1.03 9.51
CA PHE A 69 -8.10 1.83 10.33
C PHE A 69 -6.82 2.23 9.57
N GLN A 70 -6.82 2.07 8.24
CA GLN A 70 -5.69 2.43 7.37
C GLN A 70 -4.42 1.63 7.68
N LYS A 71 -4.55 0.42 8.22
CA LYS A 71 -3.42 -0.50 8.40
C LYS A 71 -3.38 -1.49 7.25
N CYS A 72 -2.19 -1.70 6.69
CA CYS A 72 -2.00 -2.75 5.69
C CYS A 72 -2.02 -4.12 6.38
N ARG A 73 -3.02 -4.94 6.05
CA ARG A 73 -3.16 -6.32 6.53
C ARG A 73 -2.61 -7.26 5.49
N GLU A 74 -1.48 -7.88 5.82
CA GLU A 74 -0.88 -8.92 4.99
C GLU A 74 -1.84 -10.10 4.83
N VAL A 75 -1.85 -10.65 3.62
CA VAL A 75 -2.62 -11.83 3.26
C VAL A 75 -1.64 -12.94 2.97
N ASP A 76 -1.86 -14.11 3.59
CA ASP A 76 -1.15 -15.33 3.23
C ASP A 76 -1.83 -15.96 2.00
N PRO A 77 -1.21 -15.93 0.81
CA PRO A 77 -1.78 -16.51 -0.40
C PRO A 77 -1.86 -18.05 -0.35
N SER A 78 -1.18 -18.68 0.62
CA SER A 78 -1.15 -20.14 0.78
C SER A 78 -2.48 -20.70 1.30
N GLY A 79 -3.31 -19.84 1.91
CA GLY A 79 -4.60 -20.22 2.48
C GLY A 79 -4.51 -21.15 3.71
N PRO A 80 -5.64 -21.38 4.39
CA PRO A 80 -5.65 -22.12 5.67
C PRO A 80 -5.16 -23.56 5.54
N LEU A 81 -5.34 -24.19 4.37
CA LEU A 81 -4.92 -25.58 4.14
C LEU A 81 -3.39 -25.73 4.12
N ALA A 82 -2.66 -24.75 3.56
CA ALA A 82 -1.21 -24.76 3.58
C ALA A 82 -0.65 -24.47 4.98
N THR A 83 -1.31 -23.59 5.74
CA THR A 83 -1.00 -23.36 7.16
C THR A 83 -1.19 -24.63 7.98
N LEU A 84 -2.31 -25.35 7.78
CA LEU A 84 -2.58 -26.63 8.44
C LEU A 84 -1.56 -27.71 8.06
N ARG A 85 -1.19 -27.81 6.78
CA ARG A 85 -0.12 -28.74 6.35
C ARG A 85 1.21 -28.43 7.05
N ARG A 86 1.63 -27.16 7.13
CA ARG A 86 2.85 -26.80 7.89
C ARG A 86 2.72 -27.20 9.36
N LEU A 87 1.65 -26.81 10.05
CA LEU A 87 1.51 -27.08 11.48
C LEU A 87 1.41 -28.57 11.83
N LEU A 88 0.76 -29.37 11.00
CA LEU A 88 0.49 -30.79 11.28
C LEU A 88 1.56 -31.73 10.71
N LEU A 89 2.30 -31.32 9.68
CA LEU A 89 3.22 -32.20 8.95
C LEU A 89 4.67 -31.68 8.93
N SER A 90 5.02 -30.60 9.66
CA SER A 90 6.41 -30.11 9.77
C SER A 90 7.29 -30.92 10.73
N ASN A 91 6.99 -32.20 10.91
CA ASN A 91 7.88 -33.15 11.57
C ASN A 91 8.37 -34.17 10.54
N GLU A 92 9.13 -33.70 9.54
CA GLU A 92 10.18 -34.46 8.81
C GLU A 92 11.28 -33.50 8.37
#